data_AF-W1RRA4-F1
#
_entry.id   AF-W1RRA4-F1
#
_cell.length_a   1.000
_cell.length_b   1.000
_cell.length_c   1.000
_cell.angle_alpha   90.00
_cell.angle_beta   90.00
_cell.angle_gamma   90.00
#
_symmetry.space_group_name_H-M   'P 1'
#
loop_
_entity.id
_entity.type
_entity.pdbx_description
1 polymer ?
#
loop_
_entity_poly.entity_id
_entity_poly.type
_entity_poly.pdbx_seq_one_letter_code
_entity_poly.pdbx_strand_id
1 'polypeptide(L)'
;MTRNKFVGVVFIALIGLSSIAYFFADDGFLIGNIVPEIIGVCVELLIIVFVLDAWNKKEEKDKKIKVERRLREFMIFFLKHNFKDFPVDCQPGDFYGEDHKKNQKSLNNLISYIESNGLNESIVLKVQSYCENEKEIFNNLIPVASDLTNDHFKSWVRLAYFMNAIVSKNEKTSYAVIKILQNIKRFDNESFENGLYVGSKS
;
A
#
# COMPACT_ATOMS: atom_id res chain seq x y z
N MET A 1 11.01 6.19 15.65
CA MET A 1 11.93 5.46 16.55
C MET A 1 11.61 3.96 16.47
N THR A 2 12.59 3.08 16.29
CA THR A 2 12.31 1.62 16.30
C THR A 2 12.02 1.17 17.72
N ARG A 3 11.16 0.14 17.89
CA ARG A 3 10.79 -0.42 19.22
C ARG A 3 12.01 -0.61 20.13
N ASN A 4 13.10 -1.14 19.58
CA ASN A 4 14.33 -1.43 20.33
C ASN A 4 15.07 -0.16 20.77
N LYS A 5 15.02 0.92 19.99
CA LYS A 5 15.60 2.21 20.38
C LYS A 5 14.78 2.87 21.49
N PHE A 6 13.45 2.80 21.41
CA PHE A 6 12.57 3.34 22.44
C PHE A 6 12.72 2.60 23.77
N VAL A 7 12.68 1.26 23.73
CA VAL A 7 12.95 0.42 24.91
C VAL A 7 14.35 0.73 25.47
N GLY A 8 15.36 0.89 24.60
CA GLY A 8 16.70 1.30 25.02
C GLY A 8 16.72 2.65 25.74
N VAL A 9 16.03 3.66 25.22
CA VAL A 9 15.94 4.99 25.85
C VAL A 9 15.19 4.95 27.17
N VAL A 10 14.06 4.23 27.25
CA VAL A 10 13.32 4.04 28.51
C VAL A 10 14.16 3.31 29.54
N PHE A 11 14.89 2.27 29.12
CA PHE A 11 15.74 1.48 30.00
C PHE A 11 16.96 2.28 30.50
N ILE A 12 17.58 3.08 29.63
CA ILE A 12 18.66 4.00 30.01
C ILE A 12 18.15 5.11 30.93
N ALA A 13 16.96 5.66 30.66
CA ALA A 13 16.33 6.65 31.52
C ALA A 13 16.01 6.07 32.90
N LEU A 14 15.44 4.87 32.96
CA LEU A 14 15.18 4.15 34.22
C LEU A 14 16.47 3.90 34.99
N ILE A 15 17.52 3.36 34.35
CA ILE A 15 18.80 3.10 35.02
C ILE A 15 19.45 4.39 35.50
N GLY A 16 19.48 5.44 34.67
CA GLY A 16 20.06 6.74 35.01
C GLY A 16 19.33 7.37 36.20
N LEU A 17 18.00 7.34 36.19
CA LEU A 17 17.16 7.92 37.25
C LEU A 17 17.22 7.10 38.54
N SER A 18 17.24 5.77 38.45
CA SER A 18 17.46 4.89 39.62
C SER A 18 18.86 5.02 40.20
N SER A 19 19.87 5.26 39.36
CA SER A 19 21.25 5.50 39.84
C SER A 19 21.35 6.85 40.54
N ILE A 20 20.75 7.90 39.99
CA ILE A 20 20.67 9.22 40.64
C ILE A 20 19.93 9.10 41.98
N ALA A 21 18.82 8.37 42.02
CA ALA A 21 18.11 8.07 43.26
C ALA A 21 18.99 7.37 44.29
N TYR A 22 19.75 6.35 43.88
CA TYR A 22 20.64 5.60 44.77
C TYR A 22 21.80 6.44 45.33
N PHE A 23 22.40 7.30 44.50
CA PHE A 23 23.53 8.14 44.92
C PHE A 23 23.13 9.37 45.75
N PHE A 24 21.88 9.82 45.66
CA PHE A 24 21.35 10.98 46.40
C PHE A 24 20.33 10.60 47.48
N ALA A 25 20.20 9.30 47.81
CA ALA A 25 19.25 8.83 48.81
C ALA A 25 19.75 9.05 50.24
N ASP A 26 19.21 10.08 50.91
CA ASP A 26 18.96 10.02 52.36
C ASP A 26 17.75 9.10 52.64
N ASP A 27 17.60 8.63 53.89
CA ASP A 27 16.56 7.66 54.32
C ASP A 27 15.10 8.05 53.98
N GLY A 28 14.85 9.31 53.57
CA GLY A 28 13.56 9.84 53.12
C GLY A 28 13.39 9.99 51.60
N PHE A 29 14.33 9.54 50.76
CA PHE A 29 14.29 9.83 49.31
C PHE A 29 13.11 9.17 48.58
N LEU A 30 12.59 8.03 49.05
CA LEU A 30 11.48 7.33 48.39
C LEU A 30 10.10 7.68 48.96
N ILE A 31 10.04 8.29 50.15
CA ILE A 31 8.78 8.55 50.87
C ILE A 31 8.71 10.05 51.18
N GLY A 32 7.80 10.76 50.51
CA GLY A 32 7.60 12.20 50.68
C GLY A 32 8.54 13.09 49.85
N ASN A 33 9.28 12.52 48.90
CA ASN A 33 10.14 13.27 47.98
C ASN A 33 9.51 13.37 46.58
N ILE A 34 9.40 14.60 46.08
CA ILE A 34 8.82 14.95 44.78
C ILE A 34 9.66 14.40 43.61
N VAL A 35 10.97 14.19 43.80
CA VAL A 35 11.87 13.78 42.72
C VAL A 35 11.52 12.38 42.16
N PRO A 36 11.44 11.30 42.97
CA PRO A 36 10.99 10.01 42.47
C PRO A 36 9.55 10.01 41.92
N GLU A 37 8.66 10.84 42.47
CA GLU A 37 7.29 10.97 41.97
C GLU A 37 7.26 11.55 40.54
N ILE A 38 8.01 12.63 40.29
CA ILE A 38 8.17 13.20 38.94
C ILE A 38 8.79 12.19 37.97
N ILE A 39 9.78 11.41 38.44
CA ILE A 39 10.40 10.34 37.64
C ILE A 39 9.35 9.30 37.22
N GLY A 40 8.50 8.86 38.16
CA GLY A 40 7.39 7.96 37.88
C GLY A 40 6.46 8.50 36.79
N VAL A 41 6.02 9.75 36.96
CA VAL A 41 5.16 10.43 35.96
C VAL A 41 5.85 10.53 34.59
N CYS A 42 7.15 10.84 34.54
CA CYS A 42 7.88 10.89 33.27
C CYS A 42 7.94 9.53 32.56
N VAL A 43 8.16 8.44 33.31
CA VAL A 43 8.16 7.08 32.75
C VAL A 43 6.77 6.69 32.23
N GLU A 44 5.71 7.01 32.98
CA GLU A 44 4.32 6.78 32.55
C GLU A 44 4.01 7.52 31.25
N LEU A 45 4.36 8.80 31.16
CA LEU A 45 4.16 9.61 29.95
C LEU A 45 4.91 9.02 28.74
N LEU A 46 6.13 8.53 28.92
CA LEU A 46 6.88 7.87 27.85
C LEU A 46 6.16 6.60 27.36
N ILE A 47 5.67 5.77 28.28
CA ILE A 47 4.90 4.56 27.94
C ILE A 47 3.65 4.93 27.16
N ILE A 48 2.88 5.94 27.61
CA ILE A 48 1.67 6.40 26.94
C ILE A 48 1.98 6.87 25.52
N VAL A 49 3.00 7.73 25.34
CA VAL A 49 3.41 8.22 24.01
C VAL A 49 3.75 7.07 23.07
N PHE A 50 4.43 6.03 23.56
CA PHE A 50 4.76 4.86 22.75
C PHE A 50 3.56 4.03 22.35
N VAL A 51 2.62 3.80 23.27
CA VAL A 51 1.38 3.08 22.97
C VAL A 51 0.57 3.86 21.92
N LEU A 52 0.48 5.19 22.04
CA LEU A 52 -0.18 6.04 21.07
C LEU A 52 0.52 6.03 19.71
N ASP A 53 1.85 6.10 19.65
CA ASP A 53 2.62 6.01 18.40
C ASP A 53 2.42 4.64 17.71
N ALA A 54 2.43 3.55 18.48
CA ALA A 54 2.17 2.22 17.96
C ALA A 54 0.74 2.06 17.43
N TRP A 55 -0.24 2.62 18.13
CA TRP A 55 -1.64 2.66 17.67
C TRP A 55 -1.75 3.48 16.37
N ASN A 56 -1.24 4.71 16.35
CA ASN A 56 -1.30 5.59 15.17
C ASN A 56 -0.72 4.91 13.93
N LYS A 57 0.44 4.24 14.05
CA LYS A 57 1.05 3.49 12.94
C LYS A 57 0.17 2.36 12.42
N LYS A 58 -0.48 1.62 13.32
CA LYS A 58 -1.42 0.57 12.93
C LYS A 58 -2.62 1.17 12.19
N GLU A 59 -3.17 2.26 12.71
CA GLU A 59 -4.31 2.95 12.08
C GLU A 59 -3.95 3.50 10.70
N GLU A 60 -2.76 4.09 10.53
CA GLU A 60 -2.24 4.54 9.24
C GLU A 60 -2.10 3.38 8.25
N LYS A 61 -1.53 2.25 8.68
CA LYS A 61 -1.40 1.05 7.85
C LYS A 61 -2.79 0.52 7.43
N ASP A 62 -3.73 0.42 8.36
CA ASP A 62 -5.10 -0.03 8.09
C ASP A 62 -5.83 0.91 7.12
N LYS A 63 -5.63 2.23 7.24
CA LYS A 63 -6.13 3.22 6.28
C LYS A 63 -5.56 2.97 4.90
N LYS A 64 -4.25 2.77 4.76
CA LYS A 64 -3.60 2.47 3.48
C LYS A 64 -4.11 1.17 2.87
N ILE A 65 -4.27 0.10 3.66
CA ILE A 65 -4.85 -1.17 3.16
C ILE A 65 -6.27 -0.95 2.61
N LYS A 66 -7.09 -0.13 3.27
CA LYS A 66 -8.44 0.20 2.78
C LYS A 66 -8.41 0.98 1.46
N VAL A 67 -7.47 1.91 1.32
CA VAL A 67 -7.27 2.69 0.08
C VAL A 67 -6.82 1.76 -1.05
N GLU A 68 -5.81 0.92 -0.79
CA GLU A 68 -5.30 -0.05 -1.75
C GLU A 68 -6.40 -0.99 -2.24
N ARG A 69 -7.20 -1.55 -1.33
CA ARG A 69 -8.33 -2.43 -1.67
C ARG A 69 -9.31 -1.75 -2.63
N ARG A 70 -9.63 -0.47 -2.40
CA ARG A 70 -10.54 0.29 -3.27
C ARG A 70 -9.95 0.46 -4.67
N LEU A 71 -8.68 0.83 -4.78
CA LEU A 71 -8.00 1.00 -6.07
C LEU A 71 -7.85 -0.32 -6.81
N ARG A 72 -7.56 -1.41 -6.09
CA ARG A 72 -7.47 -2.77 -6.62
C ARG A 72 -8.78 -3.22 -7.26
N GLU A 73 -9.92 -2.89 -6.68
CA GLU A 73 -11.23 -3.25 -7.23
C GLU A 73 -11.42 -2.71 -8.65
N PHE A 74 -10.98 -1.47 -8.94
CA PHE A 74 -11.06 -0.92 -10.30
C PHE A 74 -10.13 -1.63 -11.28
N MET A 75 -8.95 -2.07 -10.82
CA MET A 75 -8.07 -2.92 -11.64
C MET A 75 -8.70 -4.29 -11.90
N ILE A 76 -9.34 -4.90 -10.89
CA ILE A 76 -10.10 -6.15 -11.04
C ILE A 76 -11.19 -5.98 -12.10
N PHE A 77 -11.97 -4.89 -12.03
CA PHE A 77 -13.01 -4.63 -13.03
C PHE A 77 -12.44 -4.45 -14.42
N PHE A 78 -11.37 -3.66 -14.59
CA PHE A 78 -10.70 -3.52 -15.88
C PHE A 78 -10.26 -4.89 -16.43
N LEU A 79 -9.64 -5.70 -15.58
CA LEU A 79 -9.10 -7.01 -15.94
C LEU A 79 -10.21 -8.01 -16.32
N LYS A 80 -11.22 -8.19 -15.47
CA LYS A 80 -12.34 -9.12 -15.69
C LYS A 80 -13.23 -8.66 -16.84
N HIS A 81 -13.48 -7.35 -16.99
CA HIS A 81 -14.31 -6.85 -18.08
C HIS A 81 -13.63 -7.10 -19.43
N ASN A 82 -12.34 -6.79 -19.57
CA ASN A 82 -11.68 -6.80 -20.87
C ASN A 82 -11.11 -8.17 -21.28
N PHE A 83 -10.67 -8.99 -20.33
CA PHE A 83 -9.86 -10.18 -20.62
C PHE A 83 -10.45 -11.51 -20.13
N LYS A 84 -11.71 -11.57 -19.72
CA LYS A 84 -12.36 -12.82 -19.28
C LYS A 84 -12.33 -13.96 -20.32
N ASP A 85 -12.28 -13.61 -21.61
CA ASP A 85 -12.39 -14.56 -22.73
C ASP A 85 -11.01 -15.08 -23.18
N PHE A 86 -9.92 -14.71 -22.50
CA PHE A 86 -8.56 -15.19 -22.79
C PHE A 86 -8.35 -16.62 -22.25
N PRO A 87 -7.30 -17.33 -22.73
CA PRO A 87 -6.92 -18.63 -22.19
C PRO A 87 -6.78 -18.61 -20.66
N VAL A 88 -7.13 -19.71 -19.99
CA VAL A 88 -7.19 -19.81 -18.52
C VAL A 88 -5.89 -19.34 -17.84
N ASP A 89 -4.73 -19.66 -18.44
CA ASP A 89 -3.42 -19.27 -17.91
C ASP A 89 -3.12 -17.76 -18.01
N CYS A 90 -3.88 -17.02 -18.82
CA CYS A 90 -3.81 -15.57 -18.97
C CYS A 90 -4.91 -14.86 -18.16
N GLN A 91 -5.85 -15.60 -17.58
CA GLN A 91 -6.95 -15.00 -16.85
C GLN A 91 -6.46 -14.48 -15.48
N PRO A 92 -6.79 -13.23 -15.14
CA PRO A 92 -6.31 -12.56 -13.93
C PRO A 92 -6.89 -13.10 -12.62
N GLY A 93 -7.78 -14.11 -12.66
CA GLY A 93 -8.41 -14.70 -11.47
C GLY A 93 -9.16 -13.65 -10.65
N ASP A 94 -9.09 -13.76 -9.32
CA ASP A 94 -9.68 -12.79 -8.39
C ASP A 94 -8.76 -11.60 -8.08
N PHE A 95 -7.49 -11.71 -8.42
CA PHE A 95 -6.50 -10.63 -8.34
C PHE A 95 -6.37 -9.99 -6.94
N TYR A 96 -6.61 -10.75 -5.87
CA TYR A 96 -6.39 -10.30 -4.49
C TYR A 96 -4.89 -10.17 -4.19
N GLY A 97 -4.53 -9.26 -3.28
CA GLY A 97 -3.11 -9.00 -2.96
C GLY A 97 -2.38 -10.19 -2.34
N GLU A 98 -3.09 -11.09 -1.66
CA GLU A 98 -2.53 -12.34 -1.12
C GLU A 98 -2.04 -13.31 -2.21
N ASP A 99 -2.65 -13.23 -3.40
CA ASP A 99 -2.36 -14.07 -4.56
C ASP A 99 -1.24 -13.48 -5.44
N HIS A 100 -0.41 -12.59 -4.90
CA HIS A 100 0.63 -11.84 -5.65
C HIS A 100 1.39 -12.68 -6.69
N LYS A 101 1.91 -13.86 -6.31
CA LYS A 101 2.65 -14.72 -7.25
C LYS A 101 1.81 -15.18 -8.45
N LYS A 102 0.53 -15.50 -8.21
CA LYS A 102 -0.43 -15.89 -9.25
C LYS A 102 -0.77 -14.68 -10.12
N ASN A 103 -1.01 -13.51 -9.52
CA ASN A 103 -1.27 -12.24 -10.21
C ASN A 103 -0.14 -11.90 -11.19
N GLN A 104 1.11 -11.94 -10.72
CA GLN A 104 2.29 -11.69 -11.54
C GLN A 104 2.39 -12.66 -12.71
N LYS A 105 2.15 -13.95 -12.48
CA LYS A 105 2.16 -14.98 -13.52
C LYS A 105 1.08 -14.74 -14.57
N SER A 106 -0.18 -14.55 -14.16
CA SER A 106 -1.29 -14.30 -15.08
C SER A 106 -1.08 -13.03 -15.91
N LEU A 107 -0.60 -11.94 -15.29
CA LEU A 107 -0.31 -10.70 -16.02
C LEU A 107 0.85 -10.86 -17.01
N ASN A 108 1.92 -11.57 -16.64
CA ASN A 108 3.02 -11.84 -17.58
C ASN A 108 2.53 -12.67 -18.77
N ASN A 109 1.75 -13.73 -18.52
CA ASN A 109 1.16 -14.55 -19.58
C ASN A 109 0.27 -13.73 -20.51
N LEU A 110 -0.61 -12.89 -19.94
CA LEU A 110 -1.49 -12.02 -20.70
C LEU A 110 -0.70 -11.01 -21.55
N ILE A 111 0.31 -10.36 -20.98
CA ILE A 111 1.19 -9.43 -21.71
C ILE A 111 1.88 -10.15 -22.87
N SER A 112 2.53 -11.29 -22.62
CA SER A 112 3.24 -12.05 -23.66
C SER A 112 2.29 -12.57 -24.74
N TYR A 113 1.06 -12.97 -24.38
CA TYR A 113 0.05 -13.36 -25.35
C TYR A 113 -0.32 -12.20 -26.28
N ILE A 114 -0.56 -11.00 -25.71
CA ILE A 114 -0.91 -9.80 -26.49
C ILE A 114 0.27 -9.34 -27.35
N GLU A 115 1.50 -9.42 -26.86
CA GLU A 115 2.71 -9.09 -27.63
C GLU A 115 2.91 -10.03 -28.83
N SER A 116 2.60 -11.32 -28.66
CA SER A 116 2.80 -12.34 -29.70
C SER A 116 1.67 -12.39 -30.73
N ASN A 117 0.43 -12.25 -30.28
CA ASN A 117 -0.77 -12.47 -31.11
C ASN A 117 -1.52 -11.17 -31.44
N GLY A 118 -1.15 -10.05 -30.80
CA GLY A 118 -1.92 -8.82 -30.86
C GLY A 118 -3.23 -8.89 -30.07
N LEU A 119 -4.05 -7.86 -30.25
CA LEU A 119 -5.46 -7.85 -29.80
C LEU A 119 -6.35 -8.04 -31.01
N ASN A 120 -7.32 -8.94 -30.91
CA ASN A 120 -8.39 -9.02 -31.91
C ASN A 120 -9.28 -7.76 -31.85
N GLU A 121 -10.01 -7.52 -32.92
CA GLU A 121 -10.83 -6.30 -33.05
C GLU A 121 -11.93 -6.20 -31.98
N SER A 122 -12.57 -7.33 -31.62
CA SER A 122 -13.62 -7.33 -30.61
C SER A 122 -13.11 -6.92 -29.22
N ILE A 123 -11.92 -7.37 -28.83
CA ILE A 123 -11.27 -6.97 -27.57
C ILE A 123 -10.82 -5.50 -27.65
N VAL A 124 -10.30 -5.04 -28.80
CA VAL A 124 -9.94 -3.63 -28.98
C VAL A 124 -11.14 -2.72 -28.73
N LEU A 125 -12.28 -3.02 -29.35
CA LEU A 125 -13.52 -2.26 -29.17
C LEU A 125 -14.02 -2.30 -27.72
N LYS A 126 -13.91 -3.47 -27.07
CA LYS A 126 -14.29 -3.64 -25.66
C LYS A 126 -13.43 -2.79 -24.72
N VAL A 127 -12.11 -2.78 -24.92
CA VAL A 127 -11.17 -1.96 -24.15
C VAL A 127 -11.42 -0.48 -24.40
N GLN A 128 -11.60 -0.07 -25.66
CA GLN A 128 -11.89 1.32 -26.00
C GLN A 128 -13.17 1.80 -25.31
N SER A 129 -14.25 1.00 -25.41
CA SER A 129 -15.51 1.32 -24.74
C SER A 129 -15.37 1.38 -23.22
N TYR A 130 -14.63 0.44 -22.59
CA TYR A 130 -14.35 0.51 -21.16
C TYR A 130 -13.61 1.80 -20.79
N CYS A 131 -12.55 2.15 -21.53
CA CYS A 131 -11.79 3.37 -21.27
C CYS A 131 -12.63 4.64 -21.49
N GLU A 132 -13.51 4.68 -22.49
CA GLU A 132 -14.42 5.80 -22.72
C GLU A 132 -15.37 6.02 -21.54
N ASN A 133 -15.92 4.94 -20.99
CA ASN A 133 -16.87 5.00 -19.89
C ASN A 133 -16.21 5.26 -18.53
N GLU A 134 -15.01 4.72 -18.30
CA GLU A 134 -14.41 4.63 -16.96
C GLU A 134 -13.21 5.57 -16.74
N LYS A 135 -12.69 6.25 -17.77
CA LYS A 135 -11.51 7.12 -17.63
C LYS A 135 -11.65 8.19 -16.54
N GLU A 136 -12.86 8.75 -16.38
CA GLU A 136 -13.10 9.82 -15.41
C GLU A 136 -12.99 9.29 -13.98
N ILE A 137 -13.42 8.05 -13.74
CA ILE A 137 -13.26 7.39 -12.43
C ILE A 137 -11.77 7.23 -12.12
N PHE A 138 -10.97 6.74 -13.07
CA PHE A 138 -9.53 6.60 -12.86
C PHE A 138 -8.84 7.96 -12.62
N ASN A 139 -9.22 9.01 -13.36
CA ASN A 139 -8.71 10.36 -13.16
C ASN A 139 -9.06 10.90 -11.76
N ASN A 140 -10.31 10.73 -11.32
CA ASN A 140 -10.81 11.21 -10.03
C ASN A 140 -10.21 10.47 -8.82
N LEU A 141 -9.63 9.28 -9.04
CA LEU A 141 -8.96 8.50 -8.00
C LEU A 141 -7.45 8.78 -7.89
N ILE A 142 -6.89 9.67 -8.73
CA ILE A 142 -5.48 10.09 -8.62
C ILE A 142 -5.14 10.62 -7.20
N PRO A 143 -5.96 11.50 -6.57
CA PRO A 143 -5.70 11.93 -5.20
C PRO A 143 -5.76 10.77 -4.20
N VAL A 144 -6.67 9.81 -4.41
CA VAL A 144 -6.80 8.61 -3.55
C VAL A 144 -5.55 7.73 -3.64
N ALA A 145 -4.96 7.58 -4.82
CA ALA A 145 -3.71 6.85 -5.00
C ALA A 145 -2.50 7.55 -4.34
N SER A 146 -2.56 8.87 -4.13
CA SER A 146 -1.49 9.63 -3.47
C SER A 146 -1.35 9.32 -1.97
N ASP A 147 -2.41 8.79 -1.35
CA ASP A 147 -2.41 8.42 0.08
C ASP A 147 -1.64 7.12 0.40
N LEU A 148 -1.20 6.37 -0.63
CA LEU A 148 -0.46 5.12 -0.45
C LEU A 148 1.06 5.33 -0.33
N THR A 149 1.73 5.27 -1.47
CA THR A 149 3.17 5.42 -1.65
C THR A 149 3.39 6.11 -2.99
N ASN A 150 4.58 6.67 -3.20
CA ASN A 150 4.93 7.29 -4.48
C ASN A 150 4.84 6.31 -5.66
N ASP A 151 5.17 5.03 -5.48
CA ASP A 151 5.16 4.05 -6.57
C ASP A 151 3.76 3.54 -6.92
N HIS A 152 2.87 3.41 -5.93
CA HIS A 152 1.44 3.25 -6.18
C HIS A 152 0.86 4.44 -6.96
N PHE A 153 1.17 5.67 -6.53
CA PHE A 153 0.73 6.89 -7.21
C PHE A 153 1.20 6.94 -8.68
N LYS A 154 2.50 6.71 -8.93
CA LYS A 154 3.06 6.65 -10.29
C LYS A 154 2.36 5.59 -11.15
N SER A 155 2.12 4.41 -10.59
CA SER A 155 1.44 3.33 -11.31
C SER A 155 0.04 3.78 -11.70
N TRP A 156 -0.73 4.34 -10.77
CA TRP A 156 -2.09 4.83 -11.02
C TRP A 156 -2.15 5.95 -12.07
N VAL A 157 -1.29 6.95 -11.96
CA VAL A 157 -1.20 8.06 -12.94
C VAL A 157 -0.89 7.52 -14.33
N ARG A 158 -0.04 6.49 -14.44
CA ARG A 158 0.25 5.84 -15.73
C ARG A 158 -0.96 5.07 -16.27
N LEU A 159 -1.74 4.38 -15.42
CA LEU A 159 -3.00 3.75 -15.82
C LEU A 159 -3.94 4.79 -16.43
N ALA A 160 -4.20 5.87 -15.68
CA ALA A 160 -5.06 6.96 -16.12
C ALA A 160 -4.55 7.56 -17.44
N TYR A 161 -3.25 7.84 -17.57
CA TYR A 161 -2.64 8.35 -18.79
C TYR A 161 -2.92 7.46 -20.01
N PHE A 162 -2.67 6.15 -19.91
CA PHE A 162 -2.86 5.24 -21.04
C PHE A 162 -4.34 5.01 -21.36
N MET A 163 -5.23 5.05 -20.37
CA MET A 163 -6.68 5.05 -20.63
C MET A 163 -7.11 6.30 -21.42
N ASN A 164 -6.63 7.49 -21.04
CA ASN A 164 -6.90 8.72 -21.79
C ASN A 164 -6.30 8.66 -23.20
N ALA A 165 -5.10 8.10 -23.36
CA ALA A 165 -4.46 7.95 -24.67
C ALA A 165 -5.24 7.04 -25.63
N ILE A 166 -5.89 5.98 -25.11
CA ILE A 166 -6.80 5.12 -25.88
C ILE A 166 -8.01 5.93 -26.37
N VAL A 167 -8.66 6.69 -25.47
CA VAL A 167 -9.87 7.47 -25.79
C VAL A 167 -9.56 8.60 -26.77
N SER A 168 -8.45 9.30 -26.58
CA SER A 168 -8.01 10.38 -27.47
C SER A 168 -7.42 9.86 -28.80
N LYS A 169 -7.31 8.54 -28.98
CA LYS A 169 -6.69 7.90 -30.16
C LYS A 169 -5.24 8.36 -30.43
N ASN A 170 -4.54 8.79 -29.38
CA ASN A 170 -3.15 9.23 -29.46
C ASN A 170 -2.16 8.06 -29.47
N GLU A 171 -2.61 6.86 -29.08
CA GLU A 171 -1.79 5.65 -28.99
C GLU A 171 -2.53 4.43 -29.55
N LYS A 172 -1.78 3.46 -30.08
CA LYS A 172 -2.36 2.18 -30.50
C LYS A 172 -2.90 1.45 -29.27
N THR A 173 -4.17 1.03 -29.31
CA THR A 173 -4.83 0.36 -28.17
C THR A 173 -4.04 -0.85 -27.65
N SER A 174 -3.45 -1.68 -28.53
CA SER A 174 -2.64 -2.82 -28.10
C SER A 174 -1.41 -2.40 -27.27
N TYR A 175 -0.73 -1.32 -27.67
CA TYR A 175 0.43 -0.80 -26.95
C TYR A 175 0.01 -0.20 -25.60
N ALA A 176 -1.02 0.64 -25.60
CA ALA A 176 -1.54 1.25 -24.38
C ALA A 176 -2.04 0.19 -23.38
N VAL A 177 -2.71 -0.87 -23.84
CA VAL A 177 -3.13 -2.00 -22.99
C VAL A 177 -1.94 -2.69 -22.35
N ILE A 178 -0.88 -3.01 -23.11
CA ILE A 178 0.33 -3.60 -22.54
C ILE A 178 0.89 -2.70 -21.44
N LYS A 179 0.92 -1.38 -21.66
CA LYS A 179 1.37 -0.43 -20.65
C LYS A 179 0.46 -0.34 -19.43
N ILE A 180 -0.86 -0.44 -19.60
CA ILE A 180 -1.81 -0.54 -18.49
C ILE A 180 -1.51 -1.79 -17.67
N LEU A 181 -1.41 -2.96 -18.29
CA LEU A 181 -1.12 -4.23 -17.62
C LEU A 181 0.23 -4.20 -16.87
N GLN A 182 1.27 -3.59 -17.47
CA GLN A 182 2.57 -3.41 -16.81
C GLN A 182 2.48 -2.53 -15.55
N ASN A 183 1.62 -1.50 -15.54
CA ASN A 183 1.45 -0.64 -14.37
C ASN A 183 0.52 -1.27 -13.31
N ILE A 184 -0.47 -2.08 -13.71
CA ILE A 184 -1.23 -2.93 -12.77
C ILE A 184 -0.29 -3.90 -12.07
N LYS A 185 0.60 -4.54 -12.82
CA LYS A 185 1.63 -5.45 -12.30
C LYS A 185 2.56 -4.76 -11.29
N ARG A 186 3.00 -3.54 -11.61
CA ARG A 186 3.83 -2.73 -10.72
C ARG A 186 3.09 -2.35 -9.44
N PHE A 187 1.84 -1.93 -9.55
CA PHE A 187 1.00 -1.62 -8.39
C PHE A 187 0.89 -2.83 -7.46
N ASP A 188 0.55 -4.00 -8.01
CA ASP A 188 0.44 -5.25 -7.23
C ASP A 188 1.74 -5.63 -6.51
N ASN A 189 2.89 -5.47 -7.19
CA ASN A 189 4.20 -5.69 -6.58
C ASN A 189 4.47 -4.72 -5.43
N GLU A 190 4.17 -3.43 -5.62
CA GLU A 190 4.35 -2.42 -4.57
C GLU A 190 3.45 -2.71 -3.36
N SER A 191 2.21 -3.17 -3.58
CA SER A 191 1.30 -3.57 -2.51
C SER A 191 1.89 -4.74 -1.71
N PHE A 192 2.44 -5.74 -2.38
CA PHE A 192 3.02 -6.91 -1.74
C PHE A 192 4.27 -6.58 -0.92
N GLU A 193 5.23 -5.87 -1.51
CA GLU A 193 6.51 -5.49 -0.87
C GLU A 193 6.30 -4.62 0.37
N ASN A 194 5.31 -3.72 0.35
CA ASN A 194 5.00 -2.85 1.48
C ASN A 194 4.00 -3.46 2.48
N GLY A 195 3.49 -4.66 2.23
CA GLY A 195 2.43 -5.25 3.06
C GLY A 195 1.18 -4.37 3.13
N LEU A 196 0.80 -3.77 1.99
CA LEU A 196 -0.38 -2.92 1.84
C LEU A 196 -1.48 -3.68 1.10
N TYR A 197 -1.95 -4.78 1.67
CA TYR A 197 -3.07 -5.56 1.12
C TYR A 197 -3.83 -6.29 2.23
N VAL A 198 -5.07 -6.68 1.96
CA VAL A 198 -5.88 -7.49 2.87
C VAL A 198 -5.25 -8.87 3.03
N GLY A 199 -4.96 -9.27 4.28
CA GLY A 199 -4.25 -10.52 4.58
C GLY A 199 -2.75 -10.35 4.82
N SER A 200 -2.19 -9.16 4.57
CA SER A 200 -0.83 -8.84 5.01
C SER A 200 -0.77 -8.87 6.54
N LYS A 201 0.20 -9.60 7.10
CA LYS A 201 0.37 -9.66 8.56
C LYS A 201 0.74 -8.27 9.08
N SER A 202 0.06 -7.82 10.13
CA SER A 202 0.38 -6.58 10.85
C SER A 202 1.74 -6.66 11.51
#